data_AF-A0A1I3U3Y7-F1
#
_entry.id   AF-A0A1I3U3Y7-F1
#
_cell.length_a   1.000
_cell.length_b   1.000
_cell.length_c   1.000
_cell.angle_alpha   90.00
_cell.angle_beta   90.00
_cell.angle_gamma   90.00
#
_symmetry.space_group_name_H-M   'P 1'
#
loop_
_entity.id
_entity.type
_entity.pdbx_description
1 polymer ?
#
loop_
_entity_poly.entity_id
_entity_poly.type
_entity_poly.pdbx_seq_one_letter_code
_entity_poly.pdbx_strand_id
1 'polypeptide(L)'
;MNIIKYIVFVMLSNLAFAQNKEVVFEIQNSFVQDSLMVAVKITNNTDKDIWLPIDTSTLAYDQTMSDRYTRDFFTISQIIFDKKLNKDVGVQGVEGSDYFFTFGYLAWDDRMKNKTIEDIVLIPKGQSKILSLYFYFYHRLNSLDYFCFIDYENFENGQYDFYLSYQMNPESIDKYLSKEILDELKAKGYEPYFGKIESNRVPLVID
;
A
#
# COMPACT_ATOMS: atom_id res chain seq x y z
N MET A 1 23.03 -7.93 45.92
CA MET A 1 22.96 -8.72 44.67
C MET A 1 21.54 -8.85 44.08
N ASN A 2 20.47 -8.54 44.82
CA ASN A 2 19.10 -8.64 44.32
C ASN A 2 18.62 -7.42 43.49
N ILE A 3 19.15 -6.22 43.75
CA ILE A 3 18.79 -4.99 43.02
C ILE A 3 19.25 -5.04 41.56
N ILE A 4 20.44 -5.58 41.29
CA ILE A 4 20.97 -5.72 39.91
C ILE A 4 20.10 -6.66 39.08
N LYS A 5 19.56 -7.74 39.68
CA LYS A 5 18.64 -8.68 38.99
C LYS A 5 17.32 -7.99 38.59
N TYR A 6 16.79 -7.11 39.43
CA TYR A 6 15.56 -6.35 39.11
C TYR A 6 15.78 -5.32 37.99
N ILE A 7 16.92 -4.63 37.98
CA ILE A 7 17.24 -3.65 36.92
C ILE A 7 17.38 -4.34 35.56
N VAL A 8 18.04 -5.50 35.51
CA VAL A 8 18.16 -6.29 34.27
C VAL A 8 16.80 -6.81 33.81
N PHE A 9 15.92 -7.24 34.72
CA PHE A 9 14.57 -7.70 34.38
C PHE A 9 13.70 -6.58 33.79
N VAL A 10 13.76 -5.36 34.35
CA VAL A 10 13.01 -4.19 33.86
C VAL A 10 13.55 -3.68 32.52
N MET A 11 14.86 -3.78 32.26
CA MET A 11 15.44 -3.43 30.96
C MET A 11 15.07 -4.46 29.87
N LEU A 12 15.06 -5.75 30.19
CA LEU A 12 14.65 -6.81 29.26
C LEU A 12 13.15 -6.76 28.93
N SER A 13 12.29 -6.36 29.86
CA SER A 13 10.86 -6.19 29.59
C SER A 13 10.55 -4.98 28.69
N ASN A 14 11.40 -3.95 28.67
CA ASN A 14 11.21 -2.79 27.77
C ASN A 14 11.65 -3.09 26.33
N LEU A 15 12.59 -4.01 26.12
CA LEU A 15 12.97 -4.48 24.77
C LEU A 15 11.87 -5.30 24.09
N ALA A 16 11.00 -5.95 24.87
CA ALA A 16 9.88 -6.74 24.35
C ALA A 16 8.71 -5.88 23.81
N PHE A 17 8.74 -4.55 23.99
CA PHE A 17 7.71 -3.63 23.50
C PHE A 17 8.10 -2.88 22.21
N ALA A 18 9.26 -3.15 21.63
CA ALA A 18 9.43 -2.88 20.20
C ALA A 18 8.49 -3.86 19.47
N GLN A 19 7.27 -3.42 19.13
CA GLN A 19 6.33 -4.18 18.31
C GLN A 19 7.05 -4.60 17.04
N ASN A 20 7.57 -5.81 17.03
CA ASN A 20 8.24 -6.38 15.87
C ASN A 20 7.11 -6.66 14.88
N LYS A 21 6.87 -5.73 13.96
CA LYS A 21 5.79 -5.83 12.98
C LYS A 21 6.02 -7.11 12.15
N GLU A 22 4.99 -7.95 12.09
CA GLU A 22 5.00 -9.23 11.38
C GLU A 22 5.34 -9.08 9.90
N VAL A 23 4.74 -8.08 9.25
CA VAL A 23 5.05 -7.71 7.87
C VAL A 23 5.26 -6.21 7.80
N VAL A 24 6.31 -5.79 7.10
CA VAL A 24 6.75 -4.40 7.05
C VAL A 24 6.84 -3.93 5.62
N PHE A 25 6.19 -2.81 5.31
CA PHE A 25 6.53 -1.98 4.16
C PHE A 25 7.59 -0.95 4.56
N GLU A 26 8.59 -0.77 3.72
CA GLU A 26 9.61 0.25 3.87
C GLU A 26 9.82 0.94 2.52
N ILE A 27 9.40 2.20 2.42
CA ILE A 27 9.71 3.06 1.28
C ILE A 27 11.21 3.33 1.31
N GLN A 28 11.89 2.92 0.24
CA GLN A 28 13.35 3.01 0.13
C GLN A 28 13.80 4.39 -0.34
N ASN A 29 12.94 5.14 -1.03
CA ASN A 29 13.23 6.49 -1.45
C ASN A 29 13.31 7.42 -0.23
N SER A 30 14.28 8.33 -0.21
CA SER A 30 14.41 9.36 0.83
C SER A 30 13.34 10.44 0.76
N PHE A 31 12.69 10.59 -0.40
CA PHE A 31 11.52 11.41 -0.66
C PHE A 31 10.71 10.77 -1.80
N VAL A 32 9.44 11.15 -1.91
CA VAL A 32 8.61 10.83 -3.08
C VAL A 32 8.36 12.11 -3.85
N GLN A 33 8.50 12.01 -5.16
CA GLN A 33 8.24 13.10 -6.09
C GLN A 33 7.22 12.62 -7.11
N ASP A 34 6.46 13.57 -7.64
CA ASP A 34 5.53 13.35 -8.73
C ASP A 34 6.15 12.59 -9.91
N SER A 35 5.36 11.70 -10.50
CA SER A 35 5.67 10.94 -11.72
C SER A 35 6.90 10.04 -11.59
N LEU A 36 7.32 9.72 -10.36
CA LEU A 36 8.40 8.78 -10.07
C LEU A 36 7.87 7.46 -9.53
N MET A 37 8.65 6.40 -9.79
CA MET A 37 8.45 5.10 -9.16
C MET A 37 8.87 5.14 -7.69
N VAL A 38 7.98 4.70 -6.81
CA VAL A 38 8.26 4.47 -5.39
C VAL A 38 8.74 3.03 -5.22
N ALA A 39 9.97 2.85 -4.74
CA ALA A 39 10.53 1.55 -4.41
C ALA A 39 10.13 1.18 -2.97
N VAL A 40 9.41 0.07 -2.82
CA VAL A 40 8.88 -0.39 -1.54
C VAL A 40 9.44 -1.77 -1.25
N LYS A 41 10.20 -1.87 -0.17
CA LYS A 41 10.63 -3.16 0.37
C LYS A 41 9.52 -3.71 1.26
N ILE A 42 9.01 -4.88 0.92
CA ILE A 42 8.19 -5.66 1.82
C ILE A 42 9.04 -6.75 2.48
N THR A 43 8.96 -6.86 3.80
CA THR A 43 9.68 -7.88 4.59
C THR A 43 8.69 -8.72 5.38
N ASN A 44 8.82 -10.05 5.30
CA ASN A 44 8.04 -11.00 6.07
C ASN A 44 8.85 -11.48 7.29
N ASN A 45 8.49 -11.00 8.48
CA ASN A 45 9.08 -11.41 9.75
C ASN A 45 8.27 -12.52 10.46
N THR A 46 7.23 -13.05 9.83
CA THR A 46 6.45 -14.16 10.38
C THR A 46 7.24 -15.48 10.31
N ASP A 47 6.72 -16.51 10.96
CA ASP A 47 7.26 -17.88 10.90
C ASP A 47 6.77 -18.69 9.69
N LYS A 48 5.97 -18.06 8.81
CA LYS A 48 5.28 -18.69 7.67
C LYS A 48 5.64 -18.00 6.36
N ASP A 49 5.53 -18.74 5.26
CA ASP A 49 5.60 -18.16 3.93
C ASP A 49 4.26 -17.49 3.62
N ILE A 50 4.27 -16.23 3.20
CA ILE A 50 3.04 -15.45 3.00
C ILE A 50 2.81 -15.07 1.55
N TRP A 51 1.54 -14.94 1.18
CA TRP A 51 1.15 -14.37 -0.10
C TRP A 51 0.25 -13.15 0.07
N LEU A 52 0.43 -12.18 -0.83
CA LEU A 52 -0.36 -10.97 -0.92
C LEU A 52 -0.77 -10.75 -2.39
N PRO A 53 -2.05 -10.57 -2.71
CA PRO A 53 -2.52 -10.39 -4.08
C PRO A 53 -2.29 -8.97 -4.62
N ILE A 54 -1.24 -8.28 -4.15
CA ILE A 54 -0.95 -6.87 -4.46
C ILE A 54 -0.78 -6.66 -5.96
N ASP A 55 -1.46 -5.66 -6.50
CA ASP A 55 -1.27 -5.20 -7.86
C ASP A 55 -0.50 -3.88 -7.90
N THR A 56 0.62 -3.86 -8.63
CA THR A 56 1.50 -2.68 -8.76
C THR A 56 1.42 -2.03 -10.14
N SER A 57 0.48 -2.44 -10.99
CA SER A 57 0.32 -1.85 -12.32
C SER A 57 -0.19 -0.41 -12.25
N THR A 58 -0.02 0.35 -13.33
CA THR A 58 -0.64 1.67 -13.47
C THR A 58 -2.16 1.61 -13.41
N LEU A 59 -2.78 0.51 -13.86
CA LEU A 59 -4.22 0.31 -13.71
C LEU A 59 -4.63 0.25 -12.23
N ALA A 60 -3.82 -0.41 -11.39
CA ALA A 60 -4.06 -0.45 -9.94
C ALA A 60 -4.00 0.95 -9.32
N TYR A 61 -3.10 1.81 -9.81
CA TYR A 61 -3.06 3.22 -9.41
C TYR A 61 -4.36 3.93 -9.75
N ASP A 62 -4.81 3.85 -11.01
CA ASP A 62 -6.01 4.54 -11.47
C ASP A 62 -7.26 4.11 -10.68
N GLN A 63 -7.31 2.84 -10.25
CA GLN A 63 -8.38 2.34 -9.38
C GLN A 63 -8.31 2.83 -7.94
N THR A 64 -7.13 3.22 -7.41
CA THR A 64 -7.05 3.80 -6.05
C THR A 64 -7.65 5.21 -5.97
N MET A 65 -7.86 5.85 -7.11
CA MET A 65 -8.33 7.24 -7.18
C MET A 65 -9.84 7.39 -7.37
N SER A 66 -10.51 6.36 -7.91
CA SER A 66 -11.97 6.32 -8.06
C SER A 66 -12.67 5.92 -6.76
N ASP A 67 -13.92 6.38 -6.58
CA ASP A 67 -14.76 6.31 -5.37
C ASP A 67 -14.79 4.95 -4.63
N ARG A 68 -15.23 5.00 -3.36
CA ARG A 68 -15.45 3.96 -2.33
C ARG A 68 -15.82 2.54 -2.78
N TYR A 69 -16.35 2.34 -3.98
CA TYR A 69 -16.62 1.02 -4.57
C TYR A 69 -15.36 0.28 -5.03
N THR A 70 -14.21 0.97 -5.18
CA THR A 70 -12.90 0.37 -5.51
C THR A 70 -12.12 -0.16 -4.31
N ARG A 71 -12.66 0.01 -3.09
CA ARG A 71 -12.08 -0.50 -1.84
C ARG A 71 -12.00 -2.03 -1.77
N ASP A 72 -12.58 -2.72 -2.73
CA ASP A 72 -12.56 -4.18 -2.86
C ASP A 72 -11.31 -4.69 -3.60
N PHE A 73 -10.41 -3.81 -4.04
CA PHE A 73 -9.29 -4.19 -4.89
C PHE A 73 -8.02 -4.46 -4.10
N PHE A 74 -7.17 -5.32 -4.65
CA PHE A 74 -5.86 -5.65 -4.08
C PHE A 74 -4.81 -4.53 -4.31
N THR A 75 -5.21 -3.28 -4.09
CA THR A 75 -4.38 -2.09 -4.29
C THR A 75 -3.73 -1.64 -3.00
N ILE A 76 -2.57 -0.99 -3.11
CA ILE A 76 -1.92 -0.32 -1.98
C ILE A 76 -2.45 1.11 -1.92
N SER A 77 -3.04 1.49 -0.79
CA SER A 77 -3.48 2.87 -0.55
C SER A 77 -2.27 3.79 -0.45
N GLN A 78 -2.27 4.84 -1.26
CA GLN A 78 -1.26 5.89 -1.25
C GLN A 78 -1.82 7.09 -0.50
N ILE A 79 -1.18 7.48 0.60
CA ILE A 79 -1.72 8.44 1.55
C ILE A 79 -0.75 9.59 1.70
N ILE A 80 -1.29 10.82 1.68
CA ILE A 80 -0.54 12.03 1.99
C ILE A 80 -0.94 12.50 3.39
N PHE A 81 0.05 12.83 4.21
CA PHE A 81 -0.11 13.36 5.54
C PHE A 81 0.30 14.83 5.57
N ASP A 82 -0.61 15.70 5.98
CA ASP A 82 -0.33 17.11 6.20
C ASP A 82 0.23 17.30 7.62
N LYS A 83 1.51 17.67 7.73
CA LYS A 83 2.17 17.89 9.03
C LYS A 83 1.65 19.12 9.76
N LYS A 84 1.21 20.14 9.04
CA LYS A 84 0.67 21.39 9.61
C LYS A 84 -0.71 21.16 10.22
N LEU A 85 -1.55 20.38 9.53
CA LEU A 85 -2.91 20.05 10.00
C LEU A 85 -2.94 18.78 10.86
N ASN A 86 -1.84 18.03 10.92
CA ASN A 86 -1.68 16.77 11.64
C ASN A 86 -2.78 15.75 11.27
N LYS A 87 -3.04 15.58 9.98
CA LYS A 87 -4.08 14.67 9.47
C LYS A 87 -3.73 14.11 8.11
N ASP A 88 -4.29 12.95 7.80
CA ASP A 88 -4.28 12.42 6.44
C ASP A 88 -5.14 13.33 5.56
N VAL A 89 -4.62 13.63 4.37
CA VAL A 89 -5.30 14.39 3.33
C VAL A 89 -5.41 13.50 2.11
N GLY A 90 -6.62 13.40 1.57
CA GLY A 90 -6.88 12.54 0.43
C GLY A 90 -6.25 13.12 -0.85
N VAL A 91 -5.72 12.24 -1.69
CA VAL A 91 -5.69 12.47 -3.14
C VAL A 91 -7.03 11.96 -3.68
N GLN A 92 -8.10 12.65 -3.33
CA GLN A 92 -9.43 12.30 -3.81
C GLN A 92 -9.45 12.74 -5.27
N GLY A 93 -9.76 11.92 -6.27
CA GLY A 93 -10.01 12.39 -7.64
C GLY A 93 -11.46 12.87 -7.76
N VAL A 94 -11.76 13.91 -8.57
CA VAL A 94 -13.14 14.09 -9.03
C VAL A 94 -13.45 12.96 -10.00
N GLU A 95 -14.68 12.45 -9.91
CA GLU A 95 -15.36 11.74 -10.99
C GLU A 95 -15.31 12.56 -12.29
N GLY A 96 -14.17 12.53 -12.96
CA GLY A 96 -14.01 13.04 -14.31
C GLY A 96 -14.54 11.99 -15.28
N SER A 97 -15.82 12.09 -15.59
CA SER A 97 -16.57 11.38 -16.64
C SER A 97 -16.88 9.89 -16.41
N ASP A 98 -18.06 9.48 -16.90
CA ASP A 98 -18.52 8.08 -17.05
C ASP A 98 -17.48 7.10 -17.64
N TYR A 99 -16.40 7.63 -18.22
CA TYR A 99 -15.30 6.91 -18.83
C TYR A 99 -14.50 6.07 -17.82
N PHE A 100 -14.09 6.63 -16.68
CA PHE A 100 -13.31 5.88 -15.67
C PHE A 100 -14.17 4.84 -14.95
N PHE A 101 -15.44 5.16 -14.68
CA PHE A 101 -16.38 4.26 -14.03
C PHE A 101 -16.68 3.02 -14.89
N THR A 102 -16.90 3.21 -16.19
CA THR A 102 -17.29 2.11 -17.09
C THR A 102 -16.08 1.34 -17.65
N PHE A 103 -15.07 2.04 -18.19
CA PHE A 103 -13.93 1.35 -18.81
C PHE A 103 -12.89 0.90 -17.78
N GLY A 104 -12.67 1.67 -16.71
CA GLY A 104 -11.74 1.30 -15.64
C GLY A 104 -12.20 0.03 -14.92
N TYR A 105 -13.49 -0.08 -14.60
CA TYR A 105 -14.05 -1.28 -13.99
C TYR A 105 -13.97 -2.51 -14.90
N LEU A 106 -14.29 -2.37 -16.19
CA LEU A 106 -14.19 -3.47 -17.15
C LEU A 106 -12.74 -3.94 -17.35
N ALA A 107 -11.79 -3.00 -17.46
CA ALA A 107 -10.37 -3.31 -17.57
C ALA A 107 -9.85 -3.99 -16.28
N TRP A 108 -10.34 -3.57 -15.12
CA TRP A 108 -9.99 -4.19 -13.85
C TRP A 108 -10.55 -5.62 -13.72
N ASP A 109 -11.83 -5.80 -14.05
CA ASP A 109 -12.48 -7.12 -14.05
C ASP A 109 -11.77 -8.10 -15.00
N ASP A 110 -11.41 -7.65 -16.20
CA ASP A 110 -10.60 -8.44 -17.14
C ASP A 110 -9.22 -8.76 -16.57
N ARG A 111 -8.54 -7.78 -15.96
CA ARG A 111 -7.25 -8.01 -15.31
C ARG A 111 -7.34 -9.05 -14.19
N MET A 112 -8.39 -9.01 -13.36
CA MET A 112 -8.56 -9.96 -12.26
C MET A 112 -8.85 -11.38 -12.78
N LYS A 113 -9.66 -11.52 -13.83
CA LYS A 113 -9.96 -12.82 -14.46
C LYS A 113 -8.74 -13.50 -15.05
N ASN A 114 -7.79 -12.71 -15.52
CA ASN A 114 -6.57 -13.20 -16.18
C ASN A 114 -5.37 -13.28 -15.23
N LYS A 115 -5.54 -13.05 -13.92
CA LYS A 115 -4.45 -13.20 -12.96
C LYS A 115 -3.92 -14.63 -12.94
N THR A 116 -2.62 -14.76 -12.78
CA THR A 116 -1.96 -16.04 -12.49
C THR A 116 -1.21 -15.96 -11.16
N ILE A 117 -0.62 -17.07 -10.73
CA ILE A 117 0.18 -17.08 -9.49
C ILE A 117 1.41 -16.15 -9.57
N GLU A 118 1.93 -15.90 -10.78
CA GLU A 118 3.04 -14.97 -11.02
C GLU A 118 2.67 -13.52 -10.71
N ASP A 119 1.37 -13.18 -10.73
CA ASP A 119 0.85 -11.87 -10.33
C ASP A 119 0.66 -11.74 -8.81
N ILE A 120 0.92 -12.81 -8.04
CA ILE A 120 0.79 -12.80 -6.59
C ILE A 120 2.17 -12.51 -5.96
N VAL A 121 2.18 -11.61 -4.97
CA VAL A 121 3.39 -11.32 -4.20
C VAL A 121 3.61 -12.42 -3.18
N LEU A 122 4.50 -13.35 -3.52
CA LEU A 122 4.98 -14.42 -2.63
C LEU A 122 6.21 -13.96 -1.85
N ILE A 123 6.20 -14.15 -0.53
CA ILE A 123 7.29 -13.72 0.36
C ILE A 123 7.58 -14.85 1.36
N PRO A 124 8.65 -15.62 1.16
CA PRO A 124 9.06 -16.63 2.12
C PRO A 124 9.37 -16.04 3.49
N LYS A 125 9.26 -16.86 4.53
CA LYS A 125 9.57 -16.46 5.91
C LYS A 125 10.99 -15.89 6.02
N GLY A 126 11.11 -14.77 6.72
CA GLY A 126 12.37 -14.06 6.92
C GLY A 126 12.95 -13.41 5.66
N GLN A 127 12.24 -13.42 4.53
CA GLN A 127 12.70 -12.80 3.27
C GLN A 127 12.02 -11.47 3.00
N SER A 128 12.58 -10.75 2.03
CA SER A 128 12.05 -9.47 1.56
C SER A 128 12.00 -9.41 0.03
N LYS A 129 11.06 -8.64 -0.50
CA LYS A 129 10.91 -8.36 -1.93
C LYS A 129 10.81 -6.85 -2.16
N ILE A 130 11.31 -6.37 -3.29
CA ILE A 130 11.10 -4.99 -3.73
C ILE A 130 9.91 -4.95 -4.67
N LEU A 131 8.98 -4.05 -4.40
CA LEU A 131 7.87 -3.68 -5.26
C LEU A 131 8.13 -2.28 -5.81
N SER A 132 7.76 -2.05 -7.06
CA SER A 132 7.85 -0.73 -7.69
C SER A 132 6.43 -0.23 -7.92
N LEU A 133 6.05 0.84 -7.24
CA LEU A 133 4.73 1.46 -7.34
C LEU A 133 4.82 2.75 -8.14
N TYR A 134 3.85 2.97 -9.01
CA TYR A 134 3.74 4.26 -9.70
C TYR A 134 3.03 5.27 -8.78
N PHE A 135 3.54 6.50 -8.74
CA PHE A 135 2.96 7.63 -8.03
C PHE A 135 3.00 8.86 -8.94
N TYR A 136 1.86 9.55 -9.11
CA TYR A 136 1.81 10.80 -9.87
C TYR A 136 0.65 11.70 -9.44
N PHE A 137 0.82 13.01 -9.46
CA PHE A 137 -0.31 13.93 -9.33
C PHE A 137 -0.99 14.15 -10.67
N TYR A 138 -2.31 14.28 -10.64
CA TYR A 138 -3.04 14.79 -11.79
C TYR A 138 -2.89 16.32 -11.84
N HIS A 139 -2.15 16.83 -12.82
CA HIS A 139 -1.81 18.26 -12.94
C HIS A 139 -2.82 19.13 -13.72
N ARG A 140 -3.88 18.57 -14.33
CA ARG A 140 -4.69 19.35 -15.29
C ARG A 140 -5.69 20.24 -14.55
N LEU A 141 -5.59 21.56 -14.78
CA LEU A 141 -6.43 22.71 -14.40
C LEU A 141 -7.50 23.10 -15.49
N ASN A 142 -8.44 22.22 -15.85
CA ASN A 142 -9.69 22.59 -16.53
C ASN A 142 -10.90 22.52 -15.59
N SER A 143 -11.65 23.62 -15.55
CA SER A 143 -12.61 24.12 -14.54
C SER A 143 -13.82 23.25 -14.11
N LEU A 144 -13.83 21.93 -14.32
CA LEU A 144 -14.99 21.10 -13.95
C LEU A 144 -14.66 19.86 -13.11
N ASP A 145 -13.39 19.45 -13.02
CA ASP A 145 -13.03 18.19 -12.36
C ASP A 145 -11.84 18.35 -11.38
N TYR A 146 -12.08 18.78 -10.13
CA TYR A 146 -11.06 18.76 -9.07
C TYR A 146 -11.53 18.09 -7.79
N PHE A 147 -10.95 16.94 -7.51
CA PHE A 147 -10.50 16.70 -6.16
C PHE A 147 -9.01 16.37 -6.33
N CYS A 148 -8.21 17.02 -5.50
CA CYS A 148 -6.97 16.60 -4.87
C CYS A 148 -6.91 17.60 -3.70
N PHE A 149 -6.96 17.17 -2.44
CA PHE A 149 -7.12 18.11 -1.31
C PHE A 149 -5.91 19.02 -1.09
N ILE A 150 -4.85 18.85 -1.89
CA ILE A 150 -3.66 19.67 -1.88
C ILE A 150 -3.66 20.45 -3.19
N ASP A 151 -3.85 21.75 -3.05
CA ASP A 151 -3.67 22.69 -4.15
C ASP A 151 -2.19 22.71 -4.51
N TYR A 152 -1.85 22.21 -5.70
CA TYR A 152 -0.49 22.19 -6.22
C TYR A 152 0.15 23.59 -6.20
N GLU A 153 -0.64 24.64 -6.47
CA GLU A 153 -0.15 26.02 -6.47
C GLU A 153 0.23 26.51 -5.06
N ASN A 154 -0.37 25.93 -4.03
CA ASN A 154 -0.10 26.22 -2.62
C ASN A 154 0.69 25.10 -1.92
N PHE A 155 1.30 24.18 -2.68
CA PHE A 155 2.11 23.11 -2.11
C PHE A 155 3.42 23.67 -1.53
N GLU A 156 3.60 23.55 -0.22
CA GLU A 156 4.85 23.90 0.44
C GLU A 156 5.74 22.67 0.63
N ASN A 157 6.89 22.63 -0.06
CA ASN A 157 7.89 21.59 0.13
C ASN A 157 8.29 21.49 1.61
N GLY A 158 8.17 20.29 2.17
CA GLY A 158 8.40 20.04 3.59
C GLY A 158 7.14 20.12 4.47
N GLN A 159 5.96 20.48 3.96
CA GLN A 159 4.69 20.39 4.70
C GLN A 159 4.07 18.99 4.68
N TYR A 160 4.30 18.23 3.60
CA TYR A 160 3.62 16.96 3.37
C TYR A 160 4.57 15.76 3.45
N ASP A 161 4.07 14.66 3.99
CA ASP A 161 4.72 13.36 3.93
C ASP A 161 3.83 12.37 3.15
N PHE A 162 4.45 11.44 2.45
CA PHE A 162 3.83 10.33 1.77
C PHE A 162 4.05 9.03 2.55
N TYR A 163 3.03 8.16 2.60
CA TYR A 163 3.17 6.80 3.08
C TYR A 163 2.13 5.86 2.45
N LEU A 164 2.34 4.57 2.63
CA LEU A 164 1.53 3.50 2.06
C LEU A 164 0.80 2.73 3.16
N SER A 165 -0.42 2.31 2.84
CA SER A 165 -1.22 1.41 3.68
C SER A 165 -1.82 0.30 2.84
N TYR A 166 -1.77 -0.93 3.34
CA TYR A 166 -2.40 -2.09 2.72
C TYR A 166 -3.07 -2.96 3.76
N GLN A 167 -4.25 -3.47 3.44
CA GLN A 167 -4.92 -4.51 4.20
C GLN A 167 -5.70 -5.38 3.24
N MET A 168 -5.42 -6.68 3.24
CA MET A 168 -6.13 -7.62 2.39
C MET A 168 -7.59 -7.75 2.84
N ASN A 169 -8.55 -7.52 1.93
CA ASN A 169 -9.95 -7.83 2.17
C ASN A 169 -10.21 -9.33 1.91
N PRO A 170 -10.61 -10.12 2.91
CA PRO A 170 -10.93 -11.53 2.71
C PRO A 170 -12.03 -11.78 1.67
N GLU A 171 -13.04 -10.90 1.61
CA GLU A 171 -14.17 -11.06 0.68
C GLU A 171 -13.74 -10.92 -0.79
N SER A 172 -12.66 -10.18 -1.04
CA SER A 172 -12.09 -10.01 -2.38
C SER A 172 -11.36 -11.24 -2.90
N ILE A 173 -10.89 -12.13 -2.01
CA ILE A 173 -10.16 -13.35 -2.40
C ILE A 173 -11.08 -14.24 -3.23
N ASP A 174 -12.23 -14.62 -2.68
CA ASP A 174 -13.16 -15.55 -3.33
C ASP A 174 -13.82 -14.92 -4.57
N LYS A 175 -13.87 -13.59 -4.63
CA LYS A 175 -14.44 -12.83 -5.75
C LYS A 175 -13.49 -12.73 -6.94
N TYR A 176 -12.18 -12.56 -6.69
CA TYR A 176 -11.22 -12.16 -7.73
C TYR A 176 -10.08 -13.16 -7.98
N LEU A 177 -9.82 -14.10 -7.07
CA LEU A 177 -8.81 -15.14 -7.29
C LEU A 177 -9.50 -16.45 -7.68
N SER A 178 -9.01 -17.09 -8.74
CA SER A 178 -9.52 -18.37 -9.17
C SER A 178 -9.14 -19.47 -8.18
N LYS A 179 -9.93 -20.55 -8.15
CA LYS A 179 -9.67 -21.70 -7.28
C LYS A 179 -8.31 -22.34 -7.60
N GLU A 180 -7.92 -22.36 -8.86
CA GLU A 180 -6.64 -22.90 -9.32
C GLU A 180 -5.46 -22.18 -8.65
N ILE A 181 -5.50 -20.84 -8.57
CA ILE A 181 -4.47 -20.03 -7.89
C ILE A 181 -4.43 -20.39 -6.40
N LEU A 182 -5.60 -20.46 -5.74
CA LEU A 182 -5.70 -20.75 -4.31
C LEU A 182 -5.18 -22.16 -3.97
N ASP A 183 -5.54 -23.15 -4.79
CA ASP A 183 -5.06 -24.53 -4.64
C ASP A 183 -3.54 -24.61 -4.85
N GLU A 184 -2.99 -23.86 -5.81
CA GLU A 184 -1.54 -23.80 -6.05
C GLU A 184 -0.79 -23.12 -4.90
N LEU A 185 -1.27 -21.98 -4.40
CA LEU A 185 -0.70 -21.29 -3.24
C LEU A 185 -0.64 -22.22 -2.02
N LYS A 186 -1.74 -22.94 -1.76
CA LYS A 186 -1.83 -23.92 -0.68
C LYS A 186 -0.88 -25.09 -0.89
N ALA A 187 -0.78 -25.62 -2.11
CA ALA A 187 0.15 -26.71 -2.44
C ALA A 187 1.62 -26.30 -2.24
N LYS A 188 1.94 -25.02 -2.44
CA LYS A 188 3.27 -24.44 -2.18
C LYS A 188 3.51 -24.06 -0.72
N GLY A 189 2.51 -24.21 0.17
CA GLY A 189 2.64 -23.93 1.59
C GLY A 189 2.58 -22.46 1.98
N TYR A 190 2.08 -21.59 1.09
CA TYR A 190 1.92 -20.16 1.37
C TYR A 190 0.57 -19.88 2.07
N GLU A 191 0.58 -18.99 3.05
CA GLU A 191 -0.62 -18.53 3.78
C GLU A 191 -0.99 -17.08 3.44
N PRO A 192 -2.30 -16.72 3.38
CA PRO A 192 -2.71 -15.33 3.21
C PRO A 192 -2.34 -14.51 4.45
N TYR A 193 -1.86 -13.27 4.22
CA TYR A 193 -1.61 -12.33 5.31
C TYR A 193 -2.67 -11.22 5.37
N PHE A 194 -3.53 -11.25 6.39
CA PHE A 194 -4.65 -10.31 6.57
C PHE A 194 -4.33 -9.09 7.43
N GLY A 195 -3.14 -9.04 8.05
CA GLY A 195 -2.75 -7.94 8.91
C GLY A 195 -2.64 -6.62 8.13
N LYS A 196 -2.92 -5.50 8.80
CA LYS A 196 -2.67 -4.17 8.23
C LYS A 196 -1.17 -3.94 8.12
N ILE A 197 -0.72 -3.45 6.97
CA ILE A 197 0.67 -3.08 6.69
C ILE A 197 0.70 -1.58 6.44
N GLU A 198 1.54 -0.86 7.16
CA GLU A 198 1.81 0.56 6.95
C GLU A 198 3.31 0.78 6.80
N SER A 199 3.69 1.62 5.84
CA SER A 199 5.08 1.98 5.63
C SER A 199 5.56 3.06 6.59
N ASN A 200 6.87 3.32 6.56
CA ASN A 200 7.41 4.61 7.02
C ASN A 200 6.82 5.77 6.20
N ARG A 201 6.84 6.96 6.82
CA ARG A 201 6.55 8.24 6.16
C ARG A 201 7.83 8.78 5.56
N VAL A 202 7.72 9.35 4.36
CA VAL A 202 8.83 10.04 3.67
C VAL A 202 8.35 11.40 3.18
N PRO A 203 9.21 12.42 3.11
CA PRO A 203 8.83 13.71 2.54
C PRO A 203 8.24 13.57 1.15
N LEU A 204 7.14 14.26 0.91
CA LEU A 204 6.60 14.47 -0.43
C LEU A 204 7.15 15.81 -0.95
N VAL A 205 7.69 15.79 -2.16
CA VAL A 205 8.22 16.98 -2.83
C VAL A 205 7.61 17.17 -4.21
N ILE A 206 7.46 18.42 -4.60
CA ILE A 206 6.97 18.83 -5.91
C ILE A 206 7.99 19.82 -6.51
N ASP A 207 8.27 19.67 -7.80
CA ASP A 207 9.12 20.56 -8.61
C ASP A 207 8.31 21.69 -9.26
#